data_AF-A0A2V5YR19-F1
#
_entry.id   AF-A0A2V5YR19-F1
#
_cell.length_a   1.000
_cell.length_b   1.000
_cell.length_c   1.000
_cell.angle_alpha   90.00
_cell.angle_beta   90.00
_cell.angle_gamma   90.00
#
_symmetry.space_group_name_H-M   'P 1'
#
loop_
_entity.id
_entity.type
_entity.pdbx_description
1 polymer ?
#
loop_
_entity_poly.entity_id
_entity_poly.type
_entity_poly.pdbx_seq_one_letter_code
_entity_poly.pdbx_strand_id
1 'polypeptide(L)'
;MITKLRVIRFARKQNARFLAAFRQDRQPLRLFEKNARFPGSPVFNVYRAGCEEMTFHLLGSPEVDDTFRARLGIADKISPAQMGAVNAAMERAVGETALSLESQMILLATAVSGSPFLGLLGTVWGVMDAFTGVAEAGSPNLVSMAPGVSGALITTVTALCVAIPAMFGYNFLVTSIRGIIVEMDNFAAELASEFEHKYVDHGSRLPAVASAQAGDSAFRR
;
A
#
# COMPACT_ATOMS: atom_id res chain seq x y z
N MET A 1 17.55 3.50 -3.37
CA MET A 1 17.41 2.68 -2.14
C MET A 1 17.25 3.52 -0.86
N ILE A 2 18.21 4.38 -0.50
CA ILE A 2 18.21 5.14 0.77
C ILE A 2 16.97 6.03 0.94
N THR A 3 16.59 6.77 -0.11
CA THR A 3 15.40 7.64 -0.09
C THR A 3 14.13 6.84 0.20
N LYS A 4 13.93 5.70 -0.48
CA LYS A 4 12.76 4.84 -0.28
C LYS A 4 12.71 4.23 1.13
N LEU A 5 13.86 3.81 1.66
CA LEU A 5 14.01 3.37 3.06
C LEU A 5 13.59 4.47 4.05
N ARG A 6 14.00 5.73 3.81
CA ARG A 6 13.59 6.86 4.65
C ARG A 6 12.09 7.11 4.57
N VAL A 7 11.50 7.06 3.38
CA VAL A 7 10.05 7.22 3.18
C VAL A 7 9.28 6.14 3.94
N ILE A 8 9.66 4.87 3.83
CA ILE A 8 9.00 3.76 4.54
C ILE A 8 9.12 3.90 6.05
N ARG A 9 10.30 4.25 6.56
CA ARG A 9 10.49 4.48 8.00
C ARG A 9 9.68 5.67 8.49
N PHE A 10 9.62 6.74 7.71
CA PHE A 10 8.80 7.91 8.00
C PHE A 10 7.31 7.53 8.02
N ALA A 11 6.83 6.81 7.00
CA ALA A 11 5.46 6.33 6.90
C ALA A 11 5.05 5.48 8.11
N ARG A 12 5.87 4.51 8.52
CA ARG A 12 5.61 3.70 9.73
C ARG A 12 5.51 4.55 10.99
N LYS A 13 6.41 5.53 11.15
CA LYS A 13 6.36 6.45 12.29
C LYS A 13 5.07 7.27 12.28
N GLN A 14 4.63 7.76 11.12
CA GLN A 14 3.38 8.53 11.02
C GLN A 14 2.14 7.64 11.21
N ASN A 15 2.13 6.40 10.71
CA ASN A 15 1.07 5.42 11.01
C ASN A 15 0.92 5.22 12.50
N ALA A 16 2.02 4.97 13.22
CA ALA A 16 1.96 4.79 14.67
C ALA A 16 1.41 6.03 15.40
N ARG A 17 1.77 7.24 14.96
CA ARG A 17 1.24 8.49 15.53
C ARG A 17 -0.25 8.67 15.24
N PHE A 18 -0.67 8.39 14.02
CA PHE A 18 -2.08 8.43 13.62
C PHE A 18 -2.89 7.41 14.42
N LEU A 19 -2.48 6.14 14.45
CA LEU A 19 -3.18 5.07 15.16
C LEU A 19 -3.28 5.34 16.66
N ALA A 20 -2.23 5.91 17.28
CA ALA A 20 -2.28 6.31 18.67
C ALA A 20 -3.33 7.41 18.92
N ALA A 21 -3.41 8.40 18.04
CA ALA A 21 -4.42 9.46 18.12
C ALA A 21 -5.84 8.94 17.85
N PHE A 22 -5.99 8.03 16.87
CA PHE A 22 -7.26 7.42 16.50
C PHE A 22 -7.82 6.57 17.65
N ARG A 23 -6.99 5.70 18.24
CA ARG A 23 -7.41 4.82 19.34
C ARG A 23 -7.69 5.55 20.66
N GLN A 24 -7.22 6.78 20.81
CA GLN A 24 -7.48 7.58 22.02
C GLN A 24 -8.94 8.05 22.09
N ASP A 25 -9.56 8.32 20.93
CA ASP A 25 -10.92 8.80 20.83
C ASP A 25 -11.87 7.64 20.47
N ARG A 26 -12.92 7.37 21.27
CA ARG A 26 -13.91 6.30 20.99
C ARG A 26 -14.84 6.61 19.80
N GLN A 27 -14.57 7.63 19.00
CA GLN A 27 -15.43 8.11 17.92
C GLN A 27 -14.64 8.15 16.61
N PRO A 28 -15.02 7.35 15.59
CA PRO A 28 -14.20 7.21 14.38
C PRO A 28 -14.13 8.51 13.56
N LEU A 29 -15.16 9.36 13.56
CA LEU A 29 -15.16 10.62 12.79
C LEU A 29 -14.49 11.80 13.51
N ARG A 30 -13.97 11.62 14.72
CA ARG A 30 -13.51 12.75 15.55
C ARG A 30 -12.22 13.39 15.07
N LEU A 31 -11.29 12.62 14.49
CA LEU A 31 -10.09 13.18 13.88
C LEU A 31 -10.43 13.94 12.58
N PHE A 32 -11.43 13.47 11.83
CA PHE A 32 -11.96 14.14 10.66
C PHE A 32 -12.63 15.47 11.01
N GLU A 33 -13.51 15.50 12.02
CA GLU A 33 -14.14 16.72 12.54
C GLU A 33 -13.10 17.78 12.97
N LYS A 34 -11.99 17.35 13.58
CA LYS A 34 -10.91 18.24 14.00
C LYS A 34 -10.00 18.71 12.84
N ASN A 35 -10.29 18.30 11.60
CA ASN A 35 -9.43 18.52 10.44
C ASN A 35 -7.96 18.12 10.71
N ALA A 36 -7.75 17.05 11.48
CA ALA A 36 -6.42 16.59 11.86
C ALA A 36 -5.66 16.10 10.62
N ARG A 37 -4.37 16.44 10.52
CA ARG A 37 -3.54 16.07 9.37
C ARG A 37 -2.34 15.22 9.82
N PHE A 38 -2.18 14.06 9.19
CA PHE A 38 -1.03 13.18 9.39
C PHE A 38 -0.30 12.96 8.05
N PRO A 39 0.46 13.96 7.57
CA PRO A 39 1.10 13.89 6.27
C PRO A 39 2.09 12.71 6.20
N GLY A 40 1.96 11.91 5.15
CA GLY A 40 2.82 10.76 4.90
C GLY A 40 2.48 9.51 5.71
N SER A 41 1.32 9.45 6.38
CA SER A 41 0.75 8.19 6.87
C SER A 41 -0.13 7.55 5.79
N PRO A 42 0.23 6.38 5.27
CA PRO A 42 -0.62 5.61 4.36
C PRO A 42 -1.99 5.29 4.96
N VAL A 43 -2.03 4.91 6.23
CA VAL A 43 -3.29 4.55 6.93
C VAL A 43 -4.21 5.76 7.08
N PHE A 44 -3.66 6.96 7.30
CA PHE A 44 -4.44 8.19 7.35
C PHE A 44 -5.13 8.52 6.02
N ASN A 45 -4.51 8.20 4.87
CA ASN A 45 -5.15 8.41 3.57
C ASN A 45 -6.42 7.56 3.43
N VAL A 46 -6.35 6.30 3.88
CA VAL A 46 -7.50 5.37 3.91
C VAL A 46 -8.57 5.87 4.86
N TYR A 47 -8.18 6.28 6.08
CA TYR A 47 -9.07 6.90 7.06
C TYR A 47 -9.83 8.10 6.48
N ARG A 48 -9.11 9.02 5.84
CA ARG A 48 -9.68 10.23 5.26
C ARG A 48 -10.69 9.88 4.16
N ALA A 49 -10.33 8.99 3.24
CA ALA A 49 -11.24 8.56 2.17
C ALA A 49 -12.53 7.93 2.71
N GLY A 50 -12.41 7.06 3.73
CA GLY A 50 -13.58 6.47 4.40
C GLY A 50 -14.45 7.51 5.10
N CYS A 51 -13.84 8.49 5.78
CA CYS A 51 -14.58 9.56 6.45
C CYS A 51 -15.26 10.52 5.46
N GLU A 52 -14.58 10.90 4.38
CA GLU A 52 -15.14 11.75 3.32
C GLU A 52 -16.38 11.08 2.71
N GLU A 53 -16.31 9.80 2.33
CA GLU A 53 -17.45 9.09 1.75
C GLU A 53 -18.58 8.88 2.77
N MET A 54 -18.23 8.52 4.01
CA MET A 54 -19.21 8.33 5.09
C MET A 54 -19.96 9.63 5.40
N THR A 55 -19.24 10.75 5.50
CA THR A 55 -19.85 12.07 5.78
C THR A 55 -20.67 12.57 4.60
N PHE A 56 -20.25 12.29 3.36
CA PHE A 56 -21.07 12.57 2.19
C PHE A 56 -22.42 11.83 2.25
N HIS A 57 -22.43 10.54 2.61
CA HIS A 57 -23.68 9.79 2.74
C HIS A 57 -24.54 10.17 3.94
N LEU A 58 -23.92 10.57 5.06
CA LEU A 58 -24.63 11.01 6.27
C LEU A 58 -25.20 12.44 6.14
N LEU A 59 -24.43 13.35 5.54
CA LEU A 59 -24.67 14.80 5.62
C LEU A 59 -24.93 15.47 4.26
N GLY A 60 -24.68 14.76 3.16
CA GLY A 60 -24.75 15.29 1.78
C GLY A 60 -23.53 16.12 1.36
N SER A 61 -22.56 16.36 2.25
CA SER A 61 -21.30 17.05 1.96
C SER A 61 -20.19 16.56 2.89
N PRO A 62 -18.95 16.35 2.40
CA PRO A 62 -17.80 15.99 3.22
C PRO A 62 -17.14 17.21 3.89
N GLU A 63 -17.58 18.43 3.59
CA GLU A 63 -16.97 19.64 4.13
C GLU A 63 -17.26 19.80 5.63
N VAL A 64 -16.18 20.04 6.39
CA VAL A 64 -16.25 20.28 7.82
C VAL A 64 -16.39 21.78 8.06
N ASP A 65 -17.59 22.21 8.42
CA ASP A 65 -17.97 23.57 8.80
C ASP A 65 -18.38 23.67 10.29
N ASP A 66 -18.75 24.87 10.76
CA ASP A 66 -19.18 25.09 12.15
C ASP A 66 -20.47 24.32 12.52
N THR A 67 -21.26 23.91 11.53
CA THR A 67 -22.51 23.17 11.70
C THR A 67 -22.32 21.65 11.62
N PHE A 68 -21.14 21.17 11.21
CA PHE A 68 -20.85 19.77 10.94
C PHE A 68 -21.23 18.86 12.12
N ARG A 69 -20.81 19.23 13.33
CA ARG A 69 -21.11 18.45 14.55
C ARG A 69 -22.60 18.40 14.87
N ALA A 70 -23.32 19.50 14.64
CA ALA A 70 -24.76 19.57 14.87
C ALA A 70 -25.50 18.68 13.86
N ARG A 71 -25.12 18.75 12.57
CA ARG A 71 -25.66 17.92 11.50
C ARG A 71 -25.38 16.44 11.75
N LEU A 72 -24.18 16.08 12.18
CA LEU A 72 -23.82 14.70 12.53
C LEU A 72 -24.62 14.15 13.71
N GLY A 73 -24.97 15.00 14.68
CA GLY A 73 -25.78 14.58 15.83
C GLY A 73 -27.23 14.25 15.51
N ILE A 74 -27.76 14.74 14.38
CA ILE A 74 -29.14 14.51 13.93
C ILE A 74 -29.21 13.66 12.66
N ALA A 75 -28.08 13.26 12.08
CA ALA A 75 -28.04 12.49 10.85
C ALA A 75 -28.62 11.10 11.06
N ASP A 76 -29.49 10.69 10.14
CA ASP A 76 -30.01 9.33 10.11
C ASP A 76 -28.91 8.34 9.73
N LYS A 77 -29.08 7.09 10.18
CA LYS A 77 -28.18 6.00 9.81
C LYS A 77 -28.27 5.72 8.31
N ILE A 78 -27.14 5.32 7.72
CA ILE A 78 -27.06 4.95 6.31
C ILE A 78 -27.48 3.49 6.08
N SER A 79 -27.88 3.19 4.86
CA SER A 79 -28.18 1.82 4.42
C SER A 79 -26.91 0.98 4.22
N PRO A 80 -27.01 -0.36 4.26
CA PRO A 80 -25.88 -1.25 3.93
C PRO A 80 -25.33 -1.03 2.52
N ALA A 81 -26.18 -0.64 1.57
CA ALA A 81 -25.74 -0.33 0.20
C ALA A 81 -24.83 0.91 0.15
N GLN A 82 -25.17 1.96 0.91
CA GLN A 82 -24.32 3.15 1.05
C GLN A 82 -23.03 2.82 1.80
N MET A 83 -23.06 1.94 2.80
CA MET A 83 -21.85 1.45 3.45
C MET A 83 -20.92 0.71 2.47
N GLY A 84 -21.48 -0.02 1.50
CA GLY A 84 -20.73 -0.62 0.39
C GLY A 84 -19.93 0.39 -0.42
N ALA A 85 -20.48 1.60 -0.66
CA ALA A 85 -19.76 2.67 -1.34
C ALA A 85 -18.59 3.21 -0.50
N VAL A 86 -18.78 3.35 0.83
CA VAL A 86 -17.71 3.72 1.77
C VAL A 86 -16.57 2.69 1.76
N ASN A 87 -16.90 1.40 1.79
CA ASN A 87 -15.92 0.32 1.69
C ASN A 87 -15.13 0.40 0.37
N ALA A 88 -15.84 0.59 -0.75
CA ALA A 88 -15.20 0.74 -2.05
C ALA A 88 -14.27 1.98 -2.13
N ALA A 89 -14.63 3.08 -1.45
CA ALA A 89 -13.77 4.26 -1.35
C ALA A 89 -12.49 3.98 -0.55
N MET A 90 -12.60 3.27 0.58
CA MET A 90 -11.44 2.83 1.37
C MET A 90 -10.54 1.87 0.59
N GLU A 91 -11.11 0.87 -0.08
CA GLU A 91 -10.37 -0.07 -0.93
C GLU A 91 -9.62 0.64 -2.06
N ARG A 92 -10.25 1.61 -2.72
CA ARG A 92 -9.61 2.44 -3.73
C ARG A 92 -8.42 3.21 -3.16
N ALA A 93 -8.59 3.82 -1.98
CA ALA A 93 -7.52 4.56 -1.31
C ALA A 93 -6.35 3.66 -0.89
N VAL A 94 -6.62 2.41 -0.47
CA VAL A 94 -5.57 1.39 -0.23
C VAL A 94 -4.81 1.11 -1.52
N GLY A 95 -5.52 0.83 -2.61
CA GLY A 95 -4.91 0.52 -3.92
C GLY A 95 -4.02 1.65 -4.44
N GLU A 96 -4.53 2.89 -4.43
CA GLU A 96 -3.75 4.07 -4.86
C GLU A 96 -2.51 4.29 -3.99
N THR A 97 -2.65 4.14 -2.67
CA THR A 97 -1.53 4.31 -1.74
C THR A 97 -0.51 3.18 -1.88
N ALA A 98 -0.95 1.94 -2.11
CA ALA A 98 -0.09 0.79 -2.38
C ALA A 98 0.74 1.02 -3.65
N LEU A 99 0.12 1.45 -4.75
CA LEU A 99 0.82 1.78 -6.00
C LEU A 99 1.85 2.89 -5.80
N SER A 100 1.52 3.92 -5.02
CA SER A 100 2.46 4.99 -4.67
C SER A 100 3.64 4.46 -3.83
N LEU A 101 3.40 3.55 -2.89
CA LEU A 101 4.47 2.89 -2.12
C LEU A 101 5.34 1.97 -2.98
N GLU A 102 4.79 1.33 -4.00
CA GLU A 102 5.52 0.47 -4.93
C GLU A 102 6.25 1.25 -6.03
N SER A 103 5.88 2.51 -6.27
CA SER A 103 6.57 3.38 -7.22
C SER A 103 8.09 3.39 -6.94
N GLN A 104 8.91 3.39 -8.00
CA GLN A 104 10.39 3.31 -7.93
C GLN A 104 10.97 1.93 -7.56
N MET A 105 10.17 0.95 -7.15
CA MET A 105 10.66 -0.43 -6.95
C MET A 105 11.06 -1.08 -8.27
N ILE A 106 10.42 -0.68 -9.38
CA ILE A 106 10.74 -1.15 -10.74
C ILE A 106 12.20 -0.89 -11.09
N LEU A 107 12.75 0.29 -10.75
CA LEU A 107 14.15 0.62 -11.03
C LEU A 107 15.12 -0.27 -10.26
N LEU A 108 14.78 -0.62 -9.01
CA LEU A 108 15.56 -1.57 -8.23
C LEU A 108 15.45 -2.98 -8.82
N ALA A 109 14.26 -3.40 -9.22
CA ALA A 109 14.06 -4.70 -9.86
C ALA A 109 14.88 -4.81 -11.17
N THR A 110 14.86 -3.77 -12.00
CA THR A 110 15.67 -3.69 -13.23
C THR A 110 17.16 -3.66 -12.92
N ALA A 111 17.62 -2.99 -11.87
CA ALA A 111 19.03 -3.03 -11.48
C ALA A 111 19.45 -4.45 -11.04
N VAL A 112 18.59 -5.17 -10.29
CA VAL A 112 18.87 -6.54 -9.85
C VAL A 112 18.94 -7.50 -11.02
N SER A 113 17.97 -7.44 -11.95
CA SER A 113 17.93 -8.35 -13.10
C SER A 113 18.87 -7.94 -14.23
N GLY A 114 19.07 -6.64 -14.45
CA GLY A 114 19.83 -6.08 -15.57
C GLY A 114 21.34 -6.04 -15.35
N SER A 115 21.80 -5.81 -14.10
CA SER A 115 23.25 -5.67 -13.84
C SER A 115 24.07 -6.90 -14.26
N PRO A 116 23.65 -8.16 -13.99
CA PRO A 116 24.40 -9.33 -14.44
C PRO A 116 24.56 -9.42 -15.96
N PHE A 117 23.54 -9.02 -16.73
CA PHE A 117 23.61 -9.00 -18.19
C PHE A 117 24.57 -7.94 -18.71
N LEU A 118 24.66 -6.78 -18.05
CA LEU A 118 25.69 -5.77 -18.37
C LEU A 118 27.10 -6.30 -18.10
N GLY A 119 27.28 -7.07 -17.03
CA GLY A 119 28.55 -7.74 -16.72
C GLY A 119 28.96 -8.75 -17.79
N LEU A 120 28.03 -9.60 -18.21
CA LEU A 120 28.21 -10.60 -19.26
C LEU A 120 28.43 -9.96 -20.64
N LEU A 121 27.74 -8.86 -20.96
CA LEU A 121 28.02 -8.09 -22.18
C LEU A 121 29.47 -7.57 -22.18
N GLY A 122 29.92 -7.05 -21.04
CA GLY A 122 31.30 -6.58 -20.88
C GLY A 122 32.35 -7.69 -21.03
N THR A 123 32.07 -8.90 -20.55
CA THR A 123 33.01 -10.02 -20.73
C THR A 123 33.10 -10.43 -22.20
N VAL A 124 31.96 -10.55 -22.89
CA VAL A 124 31.93 -10.88 -24.31
C VAL A 124 32.69 -9.83 -25.12
N TRP A 125 32.47 -8.55 -24.84
CA TRP A 125 33.19 -7.47 -25.50
C TRP A 125 34.70 -7.50 -25.24
N GLY A 126 35.13 -7.64 -23.99
CA GLY A 126 36.56 -7.65 -23.65
C GLY A 126 37.30 -8.88 -24.18
N VAL A 127 36.64 -10.03 -24.24
CA VAL A 127 37.19 -11.24 -24.88
C VAL A 127 37.29 -11.04 -26.40
N MET A 128 36.28 -10.46 -27.05
CA MET A 128 36.32 -10.13 -28.48
C MET A 128 37.49 -9.20 -28.81
N ASP A 129 37.68 -8.14 -28.03
CA ASP A 129 38.78 -7.17 -28.19
C ASP A 129 40.16 -7.86 -28.04
N ALA A 130 40.31 -8.73 -27.05
CA ALA A 130 41.53 -9.52 -26.86
C ALA A 130 41.86 -10.41 -28.07
N PHE A 131 40.85 -11.03 -28.70
CA PHE A 131 41.03 -11.85 -29.90
C PHE A 131 41.35 -11.01 -31.14
N THR A 132 40.73 -9.84 -31.31
CA THR A 132 41.05 -8.92 -32.41
C THR A 132 42.52 -8.49 -32.37
N GLY A 133 43.03 -8.11 -31.18
CA GLY A 133 44.44 -7.73 -31.04
C GLY A 133 45.43 -8.84 -31.39
N VAL A 134 45.08 -10.11 -31.10
CA VAL A 134 45.90 -11.25 -31.54
C VAL A 134 45.83 -11.47 -33.04
N ALA A 135 44.65 -11.31 -33.65
CA ALA A 135 44.49 -11.44 -35.10
C ALA A 135 45.32 -10.39 -35.86
N GLU A 136 45.36 -9.14 -35.38
CA GLU A 136 46.17 -8.07 -35.95
C GLU A 136 47.67 -8.30 -35.79
N ALA A 137 48.10 -8.87 -34.65
CA ALA A 137 49.50 -9.19 -34.40
C ALA A 137 50.03 -10.35 -35.27
N GLY A 138 49.15 -11.16 -35.88
CA GLY A 138 49.51 -12.26 -36.77
C GLY A 138 50.18 -13.47 -36.10
N SER A 139 50.52 -13.38 -34.81
CA SER A 139 51.09 -14.47 -34.01
C SER A 139 50.24 -14.73 -32.76
N PRO A 140 49.73 -15.96 -32.55
CA PRO A 140 49.00 -16.30 -31.33
C PRO A 140 49.91 -16.22 -30.09
N ASN A 141 49.67 -15.25 -29.22
CA ASN A 141 50.37 -15.12 -27.93
C ASN A 141 49.35 -14.97 -26.79
N LEU A 142 49.31 -15.96 -25.89
CA LEU A 142 48.40 -15.94 -24.74
C LEU A 142 48.71 -14.81 -23.76
N VAL A 143 49.99 -14.39 -23.66
CA VAL A 143 50.41 -13.31 -22.78
C VAL A 143 49.86 -11.97 -23.25
N SER A 144 49.74 -11.76 -24.58
CA SER A 144 49.15 -10.52 -25.11
C SER A 144 47.63 -10.46 -24.96
N MET A 145 46.95 -11.60 -24.80
CA MET A 145 45.51 -11.66 -24.53
C MET A 145 45.16 -11.45 -23.05
N ALA A 146 46.08 -11.78 -22.14
CA ALA A 146 45.83 -11.81 -20.70
C ALA A 146 45.23 -10.49 -20.14
N PRO A 147 45.68 -9.29 -20.56
CA PRO A 147 45.08 -8.03 -20.10
C PRO A 147 43.62 -7.87 -20.51
N GLY A 148 43.26 -8.21 -21.76
CA GLY A 148 41.89 -8.08 -22.26
C GLY A 148 40.92 -9.05 -21.59
N VAL A 149 41.37 -10.29 -21.35
CA VAL A 149 40.58 -11.30 -20.61
C VAL A 149 40.42 -10.93 -19.14
N SER A 150 41.47 -10.40 -18.50
CA SER A 150 41.37 -9.91 -17.12
C SER A 150 40.43 -8.71 -17.01
N GLY A 151 40.49 -7.77 -17.95
CA GLY A 151 39.56 -6.64 -18.05
C GLY A 151 38.11 -7.09 -18.19
N ALA A 152 37.85 -8.09 -19.05
CA ALA A 152 36.55 -8.75 -19.17
C ALA A 152 36.06 -9.31 -17.82
N LEU A 153 36.90 -10.02 -17.06
CA LEU A 153 36.48 -10.59 -15.78
C LEU A 153 36.11 -9.50 -14.74
N ILE A 154 36.79 -8.36 -14.75
CA ILE A 154 36.49 -7.23 -13.86
C ILE A 154 35.10 -6.66 -14.11
N THR A 155 34.59 -6.66 -15.35
CA THR A 155 33.23 -6.16 -15.65
C THR A 155 32.16 -6.99 -14.94
N THR A 156 32.35 -8.32 -14.89
CA THR A 156 31.42 -9.22 -14.19
C THR A 156 31.48 -9.02 -12.68
N VAL A 157 32.69 -8.92 -12.10
CA VAL A 157 32.84 -8.65 -10.66
C VAL A 157 32.15 -7.33 -10.29
N THR A 158 32.35 -6.28 -11.09
CA THR A 158 31.73 -4.97 -10.87
C THR A 158 30.21 -5.03 -10.96
N ALA A 159 29.66 -5.76 -11.94
CA ALA A 159 28.22 -5.98 -12.06
C ALA A 159 27.64 -6.71 -10.84
N LEU A 160 28.33 -7.73 -10.32
CA LEU A 160 27.92 -8.46 -9.12
C LEU A 160 27.98 -7.58 -7.86
N CYS A 161 28.98 -6.72 -7.75
CA CYS A 161 29.06 -5.72 -6.67
C CYS A 161 27.86 -4.77 -6.64
N VAL A 162 27.19 -4.53 -7.78
CA VAL A 162 25.94 -3.75 -7.85
C VAL A 162 24.71 -4.63 -7.63
N ALA A 163 24.65 -5.81 -8.24
CA ALA A 163 23.49 -6.71 -8.21
C ALA A 163 23.20 -7.23 -6.79
N ILE A 164 24.23 -7.65 -6.05
CA ILE A 164 24.07 -8.27 -4.73
C ILE A 164 23.43 -7.29 -3.72
N PRO A 165 23.96 -6.07 -3.49
CA PRO A 165 23.33 -5.12 -2.57
C PRO A 165 21.92 -4.69 -3.04
N ALA A 166 21.72 -4.54 -4.34
CA ALA A 166 20.42 -4.19 -4.90
C ALA A 166 19.38 -5.28 -4.61
N MET A 167 19.76 -6.57 -4.68
CA MET A 167 18.87 -7.71 -4.41
C MET A 167 18.40 -7.69 -2.95
N PHE A 168 19.32 -7.58 -1.99
CA PHE A 168 18.97 -7.51 -0.58
C PHE A 168 18.09 -6.29 -0.27
N GLY A 169 18.42 -5.14 -0.84
CA GLY A 169 17.64 -3.91 -0.70
C GLY A 169 16.22 -4.04 -1.26
N TYR A 170 16.08 -4.62 -2.46
CA TYR A 170 14.79 -4.86 -3.10
C TYR A 170 13.91 -5.78 -2.24
N ASN A 171 14.43 -6.94 -1.82
CA ASN A 171 13.69 -7.91 -1.01
C ASN A 171 13.22 -7.28 0.31
N PHE A 172 14.10 -6.58 1.02
CA PHE A 172 13.74 -5.91 2.27
C PHE A 172 12.64 -4.85 2.08
N LEU A 173 12.74 -4.05 1.02
CA LEU A 173 11.78 -3.00 0.71
C LEU A 173 10.42 -3.58 0.32
N VAL A 174 10.38 -4.62 -0.52
CA VAL A 174 9.13 -5.31 -0.91
C VAL A 174 8.42 -5.86 0.32
N THR A 175 9.12 -6.59 1.19
CA THR A 175 8.51 -7.12 2.42
C THR A 175 8.01 -5.99 3.33
N SER A 176 8.76 -4.89 3.41
CA SER A 176 8.37 -3.74 4.22
C SER A 176 7.13 -3.02 3.71
N ILE A 177 6.99 -2.87 2.39
CA ILE A 177 5.83 -2.28 1.73
C ILE A 177 4.60 -3.17 1.90
N ARG A 178 4.74 -4.48 1.65
CA ARG A 178 3.66 -5.45 1.89
C ARG A 178 3.11 -5.39 3.31
N GLY A 179 4.00 -5.27 4.30
CA GLY A 179 3.56 -5.09 5.70
C GLY A 179 2.72 -3.83 5.93
N ILE A 180 3.03 -2.72 5.25
CA ILE A 180 2.23 -1.49 5.33
C ILE A 180 0.89 -1.66 4.60
N ILE A 181 0.86 -2.36 3.47
CA ILE A 181 -0.38 -2.65 2.74
C ILE A 181 -1.34 -3.45 3.62
N VAL A 182 -0.85 -4.53 4.24
CA VAL A 182 -1.64 -5.34 5.17
C VAL A 182 -2.11 -4.51 6.38
N GLU A 183 -1.28 -3.59 6.89
CA GLU A 183 -1.69 -2.67 7.96
C GLU A 183 -2.85 -1.76 7.51
N MET A 184 -2.82 -1.25 6.27
CA MET A 184 -3.91 -0.45 5.70
C MET A 184 -5.19 -1.28 5.51
N ASP A 185 -5.10 -2.50 4.98
CA ASP A 185 -6.25 -3.40 4.80
C ASP A 185 -6.91 -3.72 6.14
N ASN A 186 -6.11 -4.09 7.14
CA ASN A 186 -6.61 -4.38 8.48
C ASN A 186 -7.28 -3.16 9.11
N PHE A 187 -6.70 -1.97 8.93
CA PHE A 187 -7.29 -0.73 9.42
C PHE A 187 -8.59 -0.37 8.69
N ALA A 188 -8.66 -0.57 7.37
CA ALA A 188 -9.89 -0.36 6.60
C ALA A 188 -11.02 -1.25 7.11
N ALA A 189 -10.71 -2.54 7.38
CA ALA A 189 -11.67 -3.48 7.96
C ALA A 189 -12.09 -3.10 9.40
N GLU A 190 -11.14 -2.67 10.25
CA GLU A 190 -11.42 -2.18 11.60
C GLU A 190 -12.35 -0.96 11.55
N LEU A 191 -12.05 0.01 10.70
CA LEU A 191 -12.85 1.22 10.52
C LEU A 191 -14.23 0.92 9.94
N ALA A 192 -14.33 0.02 8.95
CA ALA A 192 -15.60 -0.43 8.39
C ALA A 192 -16.50 -1.03 9.47
N SER A 193 -15.95 -1.89 10.34
CA SER A 193 -16.70 -2.48 11.45
C SER A 193 -17.20 -1.43 12.45
N GLU A 194 -16.37 -0.43 12.78
CA GLU A 194 -16.80 0.68 13.64
C GLU A 194 -17.92 1.52 13.00
N PHE A 195 -17.83 1.74 11.70
CA PHE A 195 -18.84 2.46 10.92
C PHE A 195 -20.15 1.69 10.84
N GLU A 196 -20.11 0.39 10.56
CA GLU A 196 -21.28 -0.48 10.56
C GLU A 196 -22.01 -0.44 11.90
N HIS A 197 -21.27 -0.55 13.00
CA HIS A 197 -21.87 -0.56 14.33
C HIS A 197 -22.56 0.77 14.70
N LYS A 198 -21.98 1.91 14.30
CA LYS A 198 -22.45 3.24 14.73
C LYS A 198 -23.42 3.90 13.77
N TYR A 199 -23.17 3.78 12.46
CA TYR A 199 -23.83 4.60 11.45
C TYR A 199 -24.69 3.82 10.47
N VAL A 200 -24.64 2.48 10.46
CA VAL A 200 -25.44 1.68 9.54
C VAL A 200 -26.68 1.13 10.24
N ASP A 201 -27.84 1.29 9.62
CA ASP A 201 -29.06 0.61 10.06
C ASP A 201 -29.18 -0.72 9.31
N HIS A 202 -29.18 -1.82 10.05
CA HIS A 202 -29.33 -3.15 9.45
C HIS A 202 -30.79 -3.53 9.25
N GLY A 203 -31.73 -2.64 9.60
CA GLY A 203 -33.13 -2.98 9.73
C GLY A 203 -33.29 -3.94 10.90
N SER A 204 -34.23 -3.65 11.80
CA SER A 204 -34.59 -4.58 12.86
C SER A 204 -34.73 -6.00 12.32
N ARG A 205 -33.96 -6.97 12.85
CA ARG A 205 -34.42 -8.36 12.88
C ARG A 205 -35.78 -8.34 13.54
N LEU A 206 -36.85 -8.37 12.76
CA LEU A 206 -38.20 -8.56 13.28
C LEU A 206 -38.17 -9.84 14.13
N PRO A 207 -38.55 -9.82 15.43
CA PRO A 207 -38.72 -11.05 16.17
C PRO A 207 -39.86 -11.84 15.50
N ALA A 208 -39.53 -12.97 14.89
CA ALA A 208 -40.42 -13.86 14.17
C ALA A 208 -41.41 -14.62 15.08
N VAL A 209 -42.01 -13.96 16.10
CA VAL A 209 -42.84 -14.63 17.12
C VAL A 209 -44.26 -14.07 17.23
N ALA A 210 -44.62 -12.98 16.53
CA ALA A 210 -45.96 -12.38 16.67
C ALA A 210 -47.05 -12.90 15.69
N SER A 211 -46.75 -13.85 14.80
CA SER A 211 -47.73 -14.38 13.82
C SER A 211 -48.28 -15.78 14.12
N ALA A 212 -47.84 -16.44 15.20
CA ALA A 212 -48.27 -17.80 15.53
C ALA A 212 -49.47 -17.90 16.50
N GLN A 213 -49.92 -16.80 17.11
CA GLN A 213 -51.01 -16.84 18.12
C GLN A 213 -52.38 -16.36 17.62
N ALA A 214 -52.50 -15.89 16.38
CA ALA A 214 -53.79 -15.47 15.81
C ALA A 214 -54.58 -16.59 15.10
N GLY A 215 -54.00 -17.79 14.94
CA GLY A 215 -54.60 -18.90 14.20
C GLY A 215 -55.37 -19.92 15.02
N ASP A 216 -55.19 -19.99 16.35
CA ASP A 216 -55.69 -21.11 17.16
C ASP A 216 -56.97 -20.81 17.95
N SER A 217 -57.48 -19.58 17.89
CA SER A 217 -58.74 -19.19 18.55
C SER A 217 -59.98 -19.27 17.64
N ALA A 218 -59.82 -19.66 16.36
CA ALA A 218 -60.91 -19.73 15.39
C ALA A 218 -61.52 -21.15 15.22
N PHE A 219 -60.95 -22.19 15.84
CA PHE A 219 -61.41 -23.59 15.66
C PHE A 219 -62.12 -24.19 16.88
N ARG A 220 -62.43 -23.41 17.92
CA ARG A 220 -63.26 -23.87 19.05
C ARG A 220 -64.52 -23.02 19.19
N ARG A 221 -65.47 -23.20 18.27
CA ARG A 221 -66.91 -23.05 18.52
C ARG A 221 -67.69 -24.04 17.66
#